data_AF-A0A2D8ARY1-F1
#
_entry.id   AF-A0A2D8ARY1-F1
#
_cell.length_a   1.000
_cell.length_b   1.000
_cell.length_c   1.000
_cell.angle_alpha   90.00
_cell.angle_beta   90.00
_cell.angle_gamma   90.00
#
_symmetry.space_group_name_H-M   'P 1'
#
loop_
_entity.id
_entity.type
_entity.pdbx_description
1 polymer ?
#
loop_
_entity_poly.entity_id
_entity_poly.type
_entity_poly.pdbx_seq_one_letter_code
_entity_poly.pdbx_strand_id
1 'polypeptide(L)'
;MGWWENQHGNQLRISGTATFAFSLLTVLSALQLMFLQDSPDFQEYTGASIVLIVIGGIGLAISAPAFINLNARAKTLEAIMNTKSTSEVRKQRGNGDEAARILGGGHQQAWNSFLQEKGLKKR
;
A
#
# COMPACT_ATOMS: atom_id res chain seq x y z
N MET A 1 -19.65 12.26 10.31
CA MET A 1 -18.53 11.86 9.43
C MET A 1 -18.47 10.35 9.45
N GLY A 2 -18.62 9.71 8.29
CA GLY A 2 -18.67 8.26 8.18
C GLY A 2 -17.28 7.64 8.42
N TRP A 3 -17.23 6.40 8.92
CA TRP A 3 -15.97 5.64 9.10
C TRP A 3 -15.07 5.68 7.85
N TRP A 4 -15.69 5.69 6.66
CA TRP A 4 -15.04 5.77 5.36
C TRP A 4 -14.30 7.10 5.09
N GLU A 5 -14.84 8.23 5.54
CA GLU A 5 -14.21 9.55 5.37
C GLU A 5 -12.92 9.65 6.21
N ASN A 6 -12.90 9.01 7.37
CA ASN A 6 -11.69 8.92 8.22
C ASN A 6 -10.61 7.99 7.65
N GLN A 7 -10.92 7.16 6.64
CA GLN A 7 -9.92 6.31 5.98
C GLN A 7 -9.27 7.01 4.77
N HIS A 8 -9.74 8.19 4.37
CA HIS A 8 -9.14 8.95 3.28
C HIS A 8 -7.73 9.41 3.71
N GLY A 9 -6.68 8.91 3.05
CA GLY A 9 -5.29 9.07 3.52
C GLY A 9 -4.64 7.81 4.06
N ASN A 10 -5.44 6.84 4.50
CA ASN A 10 -4.97 5.61 5.14
C ASN A 10 -5.08 4.38 4.22
N GLN A 11 -5.60 4.56 3.00
CA GLN A 11 -5.85 3.51 2.01
C GLN A 11 -4.58 2.77 1.60
N LEU A 12 -3.44 3.47 1.49
CA LEU A 12 -2.15 2.86 1.22
C LEU A 12 -1.72 1.95 2.38
N ARG A 13 -1.95 2.39 3.62
CA ARG A 13 -1.59 1.63 4.82
C ARG A 13 -2.48 0.39 4.97
N ILE A 14 -3.79 0.54 4.74
CA ILE A 14 -4.75 -0.57 4.81
C ILE A 14 -4.43 -1.62 3.73
N SER A 15 -4.26 -1.19 2.48
CA SER A 15 -3.93 -2.12 1.39
C SER A 15 -2.58 -2.79 1.63
N GLY A 16 -1.57 -2.05 2.11
CA GLY A 16 -0.27 -2.61 2.48
C GLY A 16 -0.35 -3.64 3.60
N THR A 17 -1.05 -3.33 4.69
CA THR A 17 -1.24 -4.29 5.80
C THR A 17 -2.03 -5.52 5.35
N ALA A 18 -3.07 -5.35 4.53
CA ALA A 18 -3.84 -6.46 3.99
C ALA A 18 -2.98 -7.36 3.10
N THR A 19 -2.23 -6.78 2.15
CA THR A 19 -1.32 -7.53 1.29
C THR A 19 -0.25 -8.26 2.10
N PHE A 20 0.32 -7.60 3.11
CA PHE A 20 1.29 -8.24 4.00
C PHE A 20 0.67 -9.42 4.77
N ALA A 21 -0.49 -9.22 5.40
CA ALA A 21 -1.17 -10.26 6.17
C ALA A 21 -1.53 -11.47 5.31
N PHE A 22 -2.11 -11.26 4.13
CA PHE A 22 -2.44 -12.35 3.22
C PHE A 22 -1.19 -13.03 2.64
N SER A 23 -0.11 -12.29 2.39
CA SER A 23 1.17 -12.88 1.97
C SER A 23 1.76 -13.77 3.07
N LEU A 24 1.76 -13.30 4.31
CA LEU A 24 2.28 -14.04 5.46
C LEU A 24 1.47 -15.31 5.69
N LEU A 25 0.14 -15.20 5.67
CA LEU A 25 -0.78 -16.33 5.83
C LEU A 25 -0.55 -17.39 4.75
N THR A 26 -0.41 -16.97 3.48
CA THR A 26 -0.13 -17.88 2.36
C THR A 26 1.22 -18.57 2.53
N VAL A 27 2.26 -17.83 2.88
CA VAL A 27 3.62 -18.37 3.07
C VAL A 27 3.65 -19.37 4.23
N LEU A 28 3.09 -19.04 5.39
CA LEU A 28 3.07 -19.93 6.54
C LEU A 28 2.29 -21.21 6.25
N SER A 29 1.17 -21.11 5.54
CA SER A 29 0.38 -22.27 5.14
C SER A 29 1.13 -23.13 4.11
N ALA A 30 1.85 -22.52 3.17
CA ALA A 30 2.69 -23.24 2.22
C ALA A 30 3.88 -23.93 2.92
N LEU A 31 4.49 -23.27 3.91
CA LEU A 31 5.56 -23.87 4.72
C LEU A 31 5.07 -25.09 5.49
N GLN A 32 3.87 -25.05 6.05
CA GLN A 32 3.27 -26.23 6.68
C GLN A 32 3.15 -27.40 5.69
N LEU A 33 2.67 -27.15 4.47
CA LEU A 33 2.52 -28.20 3.45
C LEU A 33 3.85 -28.72 2.90
N MET A 34 4.86 -27.87 2.81
CA MET A 34 6.15 -28.22 2.20
C MET A 34 7.14 -28.85 3.17
N PHE A 35 7.14 -28.45 4.45
CA PHE A 35 8.21 -28.78 5.39
C PHE A 35 7.77 -29.57 6.62
N LEU A 36 6.47 -29.59 6.97
CA LEU A 36 5.99 -30.27 8.18
C LEU A 36 5.41 -31.67 7.90
N GLN A 37 5.73 -32.28 6.76
CA GLN A 37 5.16 -33.57 6.32
C GLN A 37 5.44 -34.73 7.28
N ASP A 38 6.58 -34.70 7.97
CA ASP A 38 6.99 -35.75 8.93
C ASP A 38 6.37 -35.59 10.33
N SER A 39 5.54 -34.56 10.54
CA SER A 39 4.89 -34.32 11.84
C SER A 39 3.68 -35.25 12.04
N PRO A 40 3.46 -35.80 13.25
CA PRO A 40 2.27 -36.60 13.55
C PRO A 40 0.96 -35.81 13.33
N ASP A 41 0.98 -34.49 13.49
CA ASP A 41 -0.18 -33.61 13.34
C ASP A 41 -0.38 -33.10 11.89
N PHE A 42 0.46 -33.55 10.95
CA PHE A 42 0.47 -33.02 9.58
C PHE A 42 -0.88 -33.17 8.87
N GLN A 43 -1.51 -34.34 8.98
CA GLN A 43 -2.80 -34.59 8.32
C GLN A 43 -3.93 -33.73 8.91
N GLU A 44 -3.90 -33.44 10.21
CA GLU A 44 -4.92 -32.63 10.88
C GLU A 44 -4.91 -31.18 10.37
N TYR A 45 -3.72 -30.61 10.15
CA TYR A 45 -3.58 -29.22 9.70
C TYR A 45 -3.55 -29.04 8.18
N THR A 46 -3.35 -30.10 7.39
CA THR A 46 -3.27 -30.01 5.92
C THR A 46 -4.53 -29.39 5.30
N GLY A 47 -5.72 -29.81 5.74
CA GLY A 47 -6.99 -29.26 5.25
C GLY A 47 -7.11 -27.77 5.55
N ALA A 48 -6.76 -27.35 6.77
CA ALA A 48 -6.80 -25.95 7.17
C ALA A 48 -5.81 -25.10 6.36
N SER A 49 -4.58 -25.58 6.16
CA SER A 49 -3.57 -24.87 5.36
C SER A 49 -4.01 -24.64 3.91
N ILE A 50 -4.65 -25.63 3.28
CA ILE A 50 -5.16 -25.47 1.91
C ILE A 50 -6.23 -24.37 1.86
N VAL A 51 -7.18 -24.37 2.79
CA VAL A 51 -8.23 -23.34 2.88
C VAL A 51 -7.61 -21.96 3.11
N LEU A 52 -6.62 -21.87 4.00
CA LEU A 52 -5.90 -20.64 4.29
C LEU A 52 -5.15 -20.12 3.05
N ILE A 53 -4.51 -20.99 2.26
CA ILE A 53 -3.88 -20.59 0.99
C ILE A 53 -4.91 -20.02 0.02
N VAL A 54 -6.10 -20.61 -0.09
CA VAL A 54 -7.17 -20.09 -0.96
C VAL A 54 -7.62 -18.71 -0.50
N ILE A 55 -7.86 -18.53 0.80
CA ILE A 55 -8.24 -17.24 1.40
C ILE A 55 -7.14 -16.20 1.17
N GLY A 56 -5.88 -16.56 1.42
CA GLY A 56 -4.71 -15.73 1.19
C GLY A 56 -4.57 -15.33 -0.28
N GLY A 57 -4.76 -16.27 -1.20
CA GLY A 57 -4.72 -16.03 -2.65
C GLY A 57 -5.79 -15.04 -3.11
N ILE A 58 -7.04 -15.22 -2.67
CA ILE A 58 -8.13 -14.28 -2.98
C ILE A 58 -7.84 -12.89 -2.38
N GLY A 59 -7.41 -12.84 -1.13
CA GLY A 59 -7.06 -11.60 -0.44
C GLY A 59 -5.92 -10.85 -1.13
N LEU A 60 -4.91 -11.56 -1.62
CA LEU A 60 -3.81 -10.99 -2.40
C LEU A 60 -4.28 -10.49 -3.77
N ALA A 61 -5.13 -11.25 -4.47
CA ALA A 61 -5.64 -10.84 -5.79
C ALA A 61 -6.36 -9.48 -5.75
N ILE A 62 -6.98 -9.15 -4.61
CA ILE A 62 -7.69 -7.87 -4.41
C ILE A 62 -6.74 -6.80 -3.85
N SER A 63 -6.02 -7.12 -2.76
CA SER A 63 -5.24 -6.12 -2.02
C SER A 63 -3.92 -5.74 -2.71
N ALA A 64 -3.24 -6.69 -3.36
CA ALA A 64 -1.94 -6.45 -3.98
C ALA A 64 -1.99 -5.41 -5.11
N PRO A 65 -2.91 -5.46 -6.10
CA PRO A 65 -2.97 -4.44 -7.14
C PRO A 65 -3.33 -3.06 -6.57
N ALA A 66 -4.21 -3.01 -5.57
CA ALA A 66 -4.54 -1.77 -4.88
C ALA A 66 -3.31 -1.16 -4.18
N PHE A 67 -2.54 -1.98 -3.47
CA PHE A 67 -1.31 -1.57 -2.81
C PHE A 67 -0.26 -1.10 -3.81
N ILE A 68 0.00 -1.86 -4.89
CA ILE A 68 1.00 -1.52 -5.90
C ILE A 68 0.67 -0.17 -6.56
N ASN A 69 -0.60 0.06 -6.93
CA ASN A 69 -1.02 1.30 -7.57
C ASN A 69 -0.88 2.51 -6.63
N LEU A 70 -1.32 2.39 -5.38
CA LEU A 70 -1.18 3.46 -4.39
C LEU A 70 0.29 3.72 -4.04
N ASN A 71 1.09 2.67 -3.87
CA ASN A 71 2.51 2.79 -3.56
C ASN A 71 3.31 3.44 -4.71
N ALA A 72 2.98 3.10 -5.96
CA ALA A 72 3.57 3.75 -7.13
C ALA A 72 3.31 5.26 -7.12
N ARG A 73 2.08 5.68 -6.79
CA ARG A 73 1.73 7.12 -6.67
C ARG A 73 2.47 7.79 -5.53
N ALA A 74 2.64 7.12 -4.40
CA ALA A 74 3.42 7.64 -3.27
C ALA A 74 4.89 7.85 -3.64
N LYS A 75 5.50 6.88 -4.33
CA LYS A 75 6.87 6.99 -4.85
C LYS A 75 7.02 8.11 -5.89
N THR A 76 6.04 8.28 -6.79
CA THR A 76 6.04 9.39 -7.74
C THR A 76 6.01 10.73 -7.01
N LEU A 77 5.16 10.86 -5.99
CA LEU A 77 5.08 12.08 -5.18
C LEU A 77 6.41 12.36 -4.46
N GLU A 78 7.02 11.34 -3.84
CA GLU A 78 8.32 11.43 -3.19
C GLU A 78 9.45 11.81 -4.17
N ALA A 79 9.46 11.23 -5.37
CA ALA A 79 10.43 11.57 -6.41
C ALA A 79 10.32 13.03 -6.86
N ILE A 80 9.09 13.55 -7.00
CA ILE A 80 8.85 14.97 -7.30
C ILE A 80 9.35 15.84 -6.15
N MET A 81 9.05 15.47 -4.90
CA MET A 81 9.50 16.23 -3.72
C MET A 81 11.03 16.23 -3.58
N ASN A 82 11.71 15.16 -3.98
CA ASN A 82 13.17 15.07 -3.94
C ASN A 82 13.86 15.81 -5.11
N THR A 83 13.09 16.37 -6.06
CA THR A 83 13.66 17.11 -7.19
C THR A 83 14.20 18.48 -6.72
N LYS A 84 15.49 18.74 -7.00
CA LYS A 84 16.14 20.00 -6.61
C LYS A 84 15.63 21.20 -7.42
N SER A 85 15.37 21.02 -8.71
CA SER A 85 14.95 22.09 -9.62
C SER A 85 13.49 22.50 -9.41
N THR A 86 13.26 23.79 -9.11
CA THR A 86 11.91 24.35 -8.93
C THR A 86 11.11 24.41 -10.23
N SER A 87 11.77 24.52 -11.39
CA SER A 87 11.11 24.52 -12.70
C SER A 87 10.58 23.14 -13.08
N GLU A 88 11.33 22.08 -12.75
CA GLU A 88 10.90 20.69 -12.95
C GLU A 88 9.74 20.32 -12.02
N VAL A 89 9.82 20.73 -10.75
CA VAL A 89 8.70 20.59 -9.78
C VAL A 89 7.45 21.30 -10.30
N ARG A 90 7.58 22.51 -10.87
CA ARG A 90 6.44 23.25 -11.45
C ARG A 90 5.84 22.55 -12.67
N LYS A 91 6.66 21.91 -13.50
CA LYS A 91 6.21 21.11 -14.65
C LYS A 91 5.48 19.83 -14.22
N GLN A 92 5.96 19.18 -13.16
CA GLN A 92 5.36 17.95 -12.63
C GLN A 92 4.27 18.19 -11.57
N ARG A 93 3.96 19.46 -11.28
CA ARG A 93 2.97 19.83 -10.26
C ARG A 93 1.61 19.19 -10.48
N GLY A 94 1.14 19.10 -11.73
CA GLY A 94 -0.15 18.45 -12.04
C GLY A 94 -0.18 16.98 -11.61
N ASN A 95 0.91 16.24 -11.86
CA ASN A 95 1.04 14.85 -11.46
C ASN A 95 1.16 14.71 -9.94
N GLY A 96 1.87 15.63 -9.28
CA GLY A 96 1.99 15.70 -7.83
C GLY A 96 0.66 16.01 -7.13
N ASP A 97 -0.09 16.99 -7.62
CA ASP A 97 -1.42 17.37 -7.10
C ASP A 97 -2.41 16.21 -7.24
N GLU A 98 -2.40 15.50 -8.36
CA GLU A 98 -3.26 14.34 -8.58
C GLU A 98 -2.88 13.16 -7.66
N ALA A 99 -1.58 12.85 -7.55
CA ALA A 99 -1.09 11.80 -6.66
C ALA A 99 -1.41 12.10 -5.19
N ALA A 100 -1.17 13.35 -4.75
CA ALA A 100 -1.45 13.81 -3.40
C ALA A 100 -2.95 13.77 -3.07
N ARG A 101 -3.81 14.14 -4.03
CA ARG A 101 -5.28 14.07 -3.87
C ARG A 101 -5.77 12.62 -3.74
N ILE A 102 -5.22 11.71 -4.54
CA ILE A 102 -5.66 10.30 -4.57
C ILE A 102 -5.14 9.55 -3.34
N LEU A 103 -3.91 9.83 -2.90
CA LEU A 103 -3.37 9.29 -1.65
C LEU A 103 -4.12 9.87 -0.44
N GLY A 104 -4.42 11.17 -0.47
CA GLY A 104 -5.13 11.89 0.59
C GLY A 104 -4.34 12.02 1.90
N GLY A 105 -5.01 12.56 2.92
CA GLY A 105 -4.50 12.66 4.29
C GLY A 105 -3.10 13.27 4.39
N GLY A 106 -2.18 12.56 5.07
CA GLY A 106 -0.82 13.03 5.34
C GLY A 106 0.02 13.31 4.08
N HIS A 107 -0.21 12.59 2.98
CA HIS A 107 0.50 12.82 1.72
C HIS A 107 0.09 14.15 1.08
N GLN A 108 -1.19 14.51 1.20
CA GLN A 108 -1.70 15.79 0.72
C GLN A 108 -1.19 16.97 1.55
N GLN A 109 -1.10 16.79 2.87
CA GLN A 109 -0.52 17.80 3.78
C GLN A 109 0.98 18.00 3.49
N ALA A 110 1.75 16.91 3.39
CA ALA A 110 3.17 16.96 3.07
C ALA A 110 3.44 17.65 1.73
N TRP A 111 2.66 17.32 0.70
CA TRP A 111 2.77 17.95 -0.62
C TRP A 111 2.46 19.46 -0.57
N ASN A 112 1.42 19.85 0.16
CA ASN A 112 1.07 21.27 0.32
C ASN A 112 2.15 22.05 1.06
N SER A 113 2.73 21.49 2.13
CA SER A 113 3.86 22.09 2.86
C SER A 113 5.09 22.22 1.96
N PHE A 114 5.43 21.18 1.20
CA PHE A 114 6.53 21.23 0.24
C PHE A 114 6.36 22.34 -0.81
N LEU A 115 5.16 22.50 -1.36
CA LEU A 115 4.86 23.58 -2.30
C LEU A 115 4.92 24.97 -1.64
N GLN A 116 4.56 25.10 -0.37
CA GLN A 116 4.70 26.36 0.38
C GLN A 116 6.19 26.69 0.63
N GLU A 117 7.00 25.71 1.03
CA GLU A 117 8.45 25.89 1.24
C GLU A 117 9.17 26.32 -0.04
N LYS A 118 8.79 25.75 -1.19
CA LYS A 118 9.34 26.11 -2.51
C LYS A 118 8.76 27.42 -3.07
N GLY A 119 7.84 28.10 -2.37
CA GLY A 119 7.18 29.33 -2.82
C GLY A 119 6.21 29.14 -4.01
N LEU A 120 5.82 27.90 -4.30
CA LEU A 120 4.96 27.52 -5.43
C LEU A 120 3.47 27.53 -5.07
N LYS A 121 3.13 27.71 -3.79
CA LYS A 121 1.77 27.85 -3.28
C LYS A 121 1.72 29.02 -2.28
N LYS A 122 0.73 29.91 -2.43
CA LYS A 122 0.49 31.01 -1.48
C LYS A 122 0.06 30.41 -0.13
N ARG A 123 0.59 30.99 0.95
CA ARG A 123 0.38 30.56 2.33
C ARG A 123 -1.09 30.41 2.66
#